data_AF-A0A660XVI1-F1
#
_entry.id   AF-A0A660XVI1-F1
#
_cell.length_a   1.000
_cell.length_b   1.000
_cell.length_c   1.000
_cell.angle_alpha   90.00
_cell.angle_beta   90.00
_cell.angle_gamma   90.00
#
_symmetry.space_group_name_H-M   'P 1'
#
loop_
_entity.id
_entity.type
_entity.pdbx_description
1 polymer ?
#
loop_
_entity_poly.entity_id
_entity_poly.type
_entity_poly.pdbx_seq_one_letter_code
_entity_poly.pdbx_strand_id
1 'polypeptide(L)' 'MDRGRFEKLVDRYKDRIYTFAFYFLGNREDAEDATQEVLVKIWEKGDTADPNHIDGWIAKVTRNICIDMERRRRRWKS' A
#
# COMPACT_ATOMS: atom_id res chain seq x y z
N MET A 1 5.60 -13.31 -8.28
CA MET A 1 4.14 -13.25 -8.39
C MET A 1 3.78 -13.45 -9.84
N ASP A 2 2.81 -14.32 -10.14
CA ASP A 2 2.23 -14.35 -11.49
C ASP A 2 1.17 -13.24 -11.66
N ARG A 3 0.85 -12.94 -12.91
CA ARG A 3 -0.09 -11.88 -13.27
C ARG A 3 -1.50 -12.11 -12.73
N GLY A 4 -2.01 -13.34 -12.77
CA GLY A 4 -3.39 -13.65 -12.38
C GLY A 4 -3.60 -13.54 -10.87
N ARG A 5 -2.62 -13.95 -10.07
CA ARG A 5 -2.63 -13.73 -8.61
C ARG A 5 -2.56 -12.25 -8.28
N PHE A 6 -1.72 -11.49 -8.99
CA PHE A 6 -1.63 -10.05 -8.78
C PHE A 6 -2.95 -9.34 -9.05
N GLU A 7 -3.58 -9.60 -10.20
CA GLU A 7 -4.86 -9.00 -10.58
C GLU A 7 -5.92 -9.26 -9.50
N LYS A 8 -6.02 -10.50 -8.98
CA LYS A 8 -6.93 -10.84 -7.86
C LYS A 8 -6.65 -10.03 -6.58
N LEU A 9 -5.38 -9.81 -6.26
CA LEU A 9 -5.01 -9.00 -5.09
C LEU A 9 -5.31 -7.51 -5.35
N VAL A 10 -5.01 -6.99 -6.54
CA VAL A 10 -5.33 -5.60 -6.90
C VAL A 10 -6.84 -5.36 -6.79
N ASP A 11 -7.65 -6.19 -7.44
CA ASP A 11 -9.11 -6.07 -7.43
C ASP A 11 -9.68 -6.13 -6.02
N ARG A 12 -9.11 -6.96 -5.15
CA ARG A 12 -9.56 -7.11 -3.76
C ARG A 12 -9.14 -5.97 -2.84
N TYR A 13 -7.96 -5.39 -3.04
CA TYR A 13 -7.33 -4.52 -2.04
C TYR A 13 -7.15 -3.07 -2.47
N LYS A 14 -7.11 -2.75 -3.77
CA LYS A 14 -6.80 -1.41 -4.27
C LYS A 14 -7.63 -0.32 -3.59
N ASP A 15 -8.95 -0.48 -3.55
CA ASP A 15 -9.84 0.53 -2.99
C ASP A 15 -9.67 0.69 -1.48
N ARG A 16 -9.40 -0.41 -0.76
CA ARG A 16 -9.12 -0.38 0.69
C ARG A 16 -7.78 0.29 0.98
N ILE A 17 -6.76 -0.01 0.20
CA ILE A 17 -5.43 0.61 0.29
C ILE A 17 -5.57 2.11 0.07
N TYR A 18 -6.24 2.50 -1.02
CA TYR A 18 -6.47 3.90 -1.36
C TYR A 18 -7.24 4.63 -0.27
N THR A 19 -8.36 4.06 0.19
CA THR A 19 -9.18 4.67 1.25
C THR A 19 -8.37 4.88 2.52
N PHE A 20 -7.59 3.88 2.95
CA PHE A 20 -6.72 4.01 4.11
C PHE A 20 -5.67 5.12 3.90
N ALA A 21 -4.97 5.10 2.78
CA ALA A 21 -3.94 6.08 2.47
C ALA A 21 -4.51 7.50 2.41
N PHE A 22 -5.69 7.68 1.83
CA PHE A 22 -6.39 8.95 1.76
C PHE A 22 -6.73 9.50 3.15
N TYR A 23 -7.31 8.68 4.03
CA TYR A 23 -7.58 9.11 5.41
C TYR A 23 -6.31 9.38 6.22
N PHE A 24 -5.22 8.66 5.93
CA PHE A 24 -3.96 8.81 6.66
C PHE A 24 -3.16 10.05 6.21
N LEU A 25 -3.04 10.27 4.90
CA LEU A 25 -2.19 11.32 4.30
C LEU A 25 -2.94 12.63 4.05
N GLY A 26 -4.28 12.58 4.03
CA GLY A 26 -5.17 13.73 4.01
C GLY A 26 -5.24 14.47 2.67
N ASN A 27 -4.70 13.89 1.59
CA ASN A 27 -4.83 14.44 0.24
C ASN A 27 -4.80 13.33 -0.82
N ARG A 28 -5.32 13.65 -2.00
CA ARG A 28 -5.52 12.69 -3.11
C ARG A 28 -4.20 12.22 -3.70
N GLU A 29 -3.27 13.13 -3.96
CA GLU A 29 -2.01 12.84 -4.66
C GLU A 29 -1.15 11.87 -3.84
N ASP A 30 -0.91 12.18 -2.57
CA ASP A 30 -0.15 11.29 -1.68
C ASP A 30 -0.83 9.91 -1.52
N ALA A 31 -2.17 9.86 -1.56
CA ALA A 31 -2.92 8.61 -1.46
C ALA A 31 -2.81 7.74 -2.71
N GLU A 32 -2.82 8.36 -3.90
CA GLU A 32 -2.60 7.67 -5.18
C GLU A 32 -1.17 7.11 -5.23
N ASP A 33 -0.18 7.92 -4.85
CA ASP A 33 1.23 7.51 -4.80
C ASP A 33 1.46 6.36 -3.81
N ALA A 34 0.95 6.49 -2.57
CA ALA A 34 1.03 5.43 -1.57
C ALA A 34 0.38 4.14 -2.07
N THR A 35 -0.77 4.23 -2.74
CA THR A 35 -1.46 3.07 -3.29
C THR A 35 -0.59 2.38 -4.34
N GLN A 36 -0.01 3.14 -5.27
CA GLN A 36 0.89 2.58 -6.27
C GLN A 36 2.11 1.91 -5.64
N GLU A 37 2.74 2.54 -4.65
CA GLU A 37 3.90 1.98 -3.95
C GLU A 37 3.55 0.67 -3.23
N VAL A 38 2.36 0.59 -2.61
CA VAL A 38 1.84 -0.65 -2.02
C VAL A 38 1.64 -1.74 -3.07
N LEU A 39 1.01 -1.41 -4.21
CA LEU A 39 0.80 -2.38 -5.29
C LEU A 39 2.12 -2.91 -5.87
N VAL A 40 3.14 -2.06 -5.98
CA VAL A 40 4.51 -2.48 -6.35
C VAL A 40 5.08 -3.44 -5.30
N LYS A 41 4.94 -3.13 -4.00
CA LYS A 41 5.41 -4.04 -2.93
C LYS A 41 4.66 -5.36 -2.93
N ILE A 42 3.36 -5.34 -3.23
CA ILE A 42 2.57 -6.55 -3.46
C ILE A 42 3.22 -7.33 -4.59
N TRP A 43 3.39 -6.76 -5.78
CA TRP A 43 4.03 -7.43 -6.92
C TRP A 43 5.39 -8.07 -6.58
N GLU A 44 6.27 -7.32 -5.90
CA GLU A 44 7.62 -7.76 -5.55
C GLU A 44 7.65 -8.87 -4.48
N LYS A 45 6.76 -8.83 -3.48
CA LYS A 45 6.90 -9.62 -2.25
C LYS A 45 5.67 -10.45 -1.87
N GLY A 46 4.54 -10.27 -2.54
CA GLY A 46 3.26 -10.89 -2.20
C GLY A 46 3.21 -12.41 -2.35
N ASP A 47 4.17 -13.00 -3.08
CA ASP A 47 4.37 -14.47 -3.11
C ASP A 47 5.05 -15.00 -1.86
N THR A 48 5.85 -14.18 -1.19
CA THR A 48 6.55 -14.56 0.05
C THR A 48 5.67 -14.37 1.29
N ALA A 49 4.55 -13.66 1.14
CA ALA A 49 3.56 -13.50 2.20
C ALA A 49 2.78 -14.81 2.40
N ASP A 50 2.59 -15.18 3.66
CA ASP A 50 1.70 -16.29 4.03
C ASP A 50 0.28 -16.01 3.49
N PRO A 51 -0.26 -16.87 2.62
CA PRO A 51 -1.61 -16.70 2.07
C PRO A 51 -2.70 -16.58 3.15
N ASN A 52 -2.53 -17.25 4.30
CA ASN A 52 -3.50 -17.18 5.41
C ASN A 52 -3.50 -15.82 6.12
N HIS A 53 -2.44 -15.02 5.93
CA HIS A 53 -2.25 -13.74 6.60
C HIS A 53 -2.07 -12.57 5.62
N ILE A 54 -2.47 -12.76 4.35
CA ILE A 54 -2.25 -11.78 3.28
C ILE A 54 -2.94 -10.44 3.57
N ASP A 55 -4.15 -10.45 4.15
CA ASP A 55 -4.87 -9.24 4.54
C ASP A 55 -4.06 -8.38 5.53
N GLY A 56 -3.50 -9.02 6.56
CA GLY A 56 -2.70 -8.36 7.59
C GLY A 56 -1.36 -7.86 7.05
N TRP A 57 -0.73 -8.63 6.15
CA TRP A 57 0.51 -8.24 5.49
C TRP A 57 0.30 -6.99 4.61
N ILE A 58 -0.75 -6.95 3.79
CA ILE A 58 -1.07 -5.78 2.95
C ILE A 58 -1.39 -4.55 3.81
N ALA A 59 -2.15 -4.71 4.89
CA ALA A 59 -2.44 -3.63 5.82
C ALA A 59 -1.17 -3.06 6.48
N LYS A 60 -0.23 -3.94 6.86
CA LYS A 60 1.08 -3.54 7.40
C LYS A 60 1.91 -2.77 6.38
N VAL A 61 2.00 -3.26 5.14
CA VAL A 61 2.73 -2.58 4.04
C VAL A 61 2.14 -1.19 3.79
N THR A 62 0.81 -1.10 3.68
CA THR A 62 0.10 0.17 3.49
C THR A 62 0.40 1.18 4.58
N ARG A 63 0.27 0.77 5.85
CA ARG A 63 0.57 1.62 7.00
C ARG A 63 2.02 2.10 6.99
N ASN A 64 2.97 1.21 6.72
CA ASN A 64 4.40 1.56 6.72
C ASN A 64 4.73 2.62 5.66
N ILE A 65 4.22 2.44 4.43
CA ILE A 65 4.41 3.41 3.35
C ILE A 65 3.82 4.78 3.72
N CYS A 66 2.60 4.80 4.27
CA CYS A 66 1.97 6.06 4.69
C CYS A 66 2.78 6.77 5.78
N ILE A 67 3.28 6.04 6.79
CA ILE A 67 4.15 6.60 7.84
C ILE A 67 5.44 7.16 7.24
N ASP A 68 6.07 6.45 6.32
CA ASP A 68 7.33 6.88 5.72
C ASP A 68 7.15 8.11 4.81
N MET A 69 6.04 8.19 4.07
CA MET A 69 5.64 9.40 3.33
C MET A 69 5.40 10.59 4.26
N GLU A 70 4.64 10.40 5.34
CA GLU A 70 4.39 11.45 6.32
C GLU A 70 5.69 11.96 6.96
N ARG A 71 6.61 11.06 7.32
CA ARG A 71 7.94 11.40 7.85
C ARG A 71 8.78 12.19 6.83
N ARG A 72 8.76 11.82 5.55
CA ARG A 72 9.42 12.58 4.47
C ARG A 72 8.84 13.99 4.36
N ARG A 73 7.51 14.13 4.34
CA ARG A 73 6.82 15.42 4.27
C ARG A 73 7.18 16.35 5.43
N ARG A 74 7.27 15.82 6.66
CA ARG A 74 7.67 16.61 7.83
C ARG A 74 9.11 17.11 7.74
N ARG A 75 10.04 16.28 7.23
CA ARG A 75 11.45 16.68 7.04
C ARG A 75 11.63 17.82 6.03
N TRP A 76 10.80 17.89 4.99
CA TRP A 76 10.90 18.96 3.97
C TRP A 76 10.31 20.30 4.41
N LYS A 77 9.57 20.32 5.53
CA LYS A 77 8.97 21.53 6.10
C LYS A 77 9.81 22.16 7.21
N SER A 78 10.91 21.52 7.61
CA SER A 78 11.86 22.00 8.62
C SER A 78 13.10 22.57 7.94
#